data_AF-A0A7J2KY42-F1
#
_entry.id   AF-A0A7J2KY42-F1
#
_cell.length_a   1.000
_cell.length_b   1.000
_cell.length_c   1.000
_cell.angle_alpha   90.00
_cell.angle_beta   90.00
_cell.angle_gamma   90.00
#
_symmetry.space_group_name_H-M   'P 1'
#
loop_
_entity.id
_entity.type
_entity.pdbx_description
1 polymer ?
#
loop_
_entity_poly.entity_id
_entity_poly.type
_entity_poly.pdbx_seq_one_letter_code
_entity_poly.pdbx_strand_id
1 'polypeptide(L)' 'MEKIHLPIIIEQDEDRYYIVSCPLFKGCHSYGETIDEALENIKEVIDICLEETNVEELNIE' A
#
# COMPACT_ATOMS: atom_id res chain seq x y z
N MET A 1 1.24 6.43 17.68
CA MET A 1 0.96 5.50 16.57
C MET A 1 2.03 4.44 16.58
N GLU A 2 1.62 3.19 16.71
CA GLU A 2 2.54 2.06 16.53
C GLU A 2 3.02 2.04 15.07
N LYS A 3 4.27 1.62 14.87
CA LYS A 3 4.83 1.49 13.53
C LYS A 3 4.44 0.11 13.00
N ILE A 4 3.77 0.08 11.86
CA ILE A 4 3.38 -1.15 11.19
C ILE A 4 4.24 -1.29 9.93
N HIS A 5 4.72 -2.50 9.68
CA HIS A 5 5.48 -2.82 8.48
C HIS A 5 4.60 -3.65 7.54
N LEU A 6 4.33 -3.11 6.36
CA LEU A 6 3.46 -3.74 5.37
C LEU A 6 4.27 -4.09 4.12
N PRO A 7 4.08 -5.29 3.54
CA PRO A 7 4.68 -5.62 2.26
C PRO A 7 4.01 -4.79 1.15
N ILE A 8 4.82 -4.18 0.29
CA ILE A 8 4.38 -3.45 -0.89
C ILE A 8 4.99 -4.12 -2.12
N ILE A 9 4.14 -4.47 -3.07
CA ILE A 9 4.53 -4.94 -4.40
C ILE A 9 4.54 -3.73 -5.32
N ILE A 10 5.63 -3.55 -6.07
CA ILE A 10 5.80 -2.47 -7.03
C ILE A 10 6.00 -3.08 -8.41
N GLU A 11 5.19 -2.65 -9.37
CA GLU A 11 5.25 -3.03 -10.78
C GLU A 11 5.36 -1.75 -11.62
N GLN A 12 6.07 -1.82 -12.74
CA GLN A 12 6.09 -0.73 -13.72
C GLN A 12 5.40 -1.19 -14.99
N ASP A 13 4.45 -0.40 -15.48
CA ASP A 13 3.72 -0.71 -16.71
C ASP A 13 4.45 -0.23 -17.98
N GLU A 14 3.84 -0.49 -19.14
CA GLU A 14 4.40 -0.13 -20.45
C GLU A 14 4.50 1.40 -20.67
N ASP A 15 3.67 2.18 -19.96
CA ASP A 15 3.62 3.65 -20.04
C ASP A 15 4.56 4.34 -19.02
N ARG A 16 5.36 3.54 -18.29
CA ARG A 16 6.31 3.95 -17.23
C ARG A 16 5.64 4.47 -15.96
N TYR A 17 4.37 4.18 -15.76
CA TYR A 17 3.72 4.39 -14.46
C TYR A 17 4.09 3.26 -13.50
N TYR A 18 4.19 3.60 -12.22
CA TYR A 18 4.38 2.64 -11.15
C TYR A 18 3.02 2.28 -10.57
N ILE A 19 2.72 0.98 -10.57
CA ILE A 19 1.57 0.39 -9.92
C ILE A 19 2.06 -0.19 -8.60
N VAL A 20 1.41 0.15 -7.51
CA VAL A 20 1.74 -0.34 -6.17
C VAL A 20 0.56 -1.04 -5.55
N SER A 21 0.82 -2.08 -4.77
CA SER A 21 -0.23 -2.82 -4.07
C SER A 21 0.23 -3.41 -2.75
N CYS A 22 -0.69 -3.55 -1.80
CA CYS A 22 -0.45 -4.24 -0.55
C CYS A 22 -1.29 -5.52 -0.51
N PRO A 23 -0.68 -6.73 -0.61
CA PRO A 23 -1.42 -7.98 -0.70
C PRO A 23 -2.18 -8.35 0.58
N LEU A 24 -1.90 -7.70 1.70
CA LEU A 24 -2.63 -7.88 2.96
C LEU A 24 -4.05 -7.29 2.89
N PHE A 25 -4.28 -6.32 2.01
CA PHE A 25 -5.56 -5.66 1.84
C PHE A 25 -6.14 -5.97 0.46
N LYS A 26 -7.30 -6.63 0.43
CA LYS A 26 -7.94 -7.02 -0.83
C LYS A 26 -8.31 -5.78 -1.64
N GLY A 27 -7.72 -5.65 -2.84
CA GLY A 27 -8.00 -4.52 -3.73
C GLY A 27 -7.29 -3.23 -3.36
N CYS A 28 -6.29 -3.26 -2.45
CA CYS A 28 -5.48 -2.10 -2.13
C CYS A 28 -4.41 -1.90 -3.21
N HIS A 29 -4.70 -0.99 -4.14
CA HIS A 29 -3.83 -0.61 -5.23
C HIS A 29 -3.79 0.91 -5.36
N SER A 30 -2.65 1.44 -5.78
CA SER A 30 -2.51 2.82 -6.20
C SER A 30 -1.46 2.92 -7.32
N TYR A 31 -1.24 4.12 -7.84
CA TYR A 31 -0.28 4.35 -8.91
C TYR A 31 0.33 5.75 -8.85
N GLY A 32 1.43 5.96 -9.58
CA GLY A 32 2.10 7.25 -9.71
C GLY A 32 3.12 7.26 -10.86
N GLU A 33 3.51 8.43 -11.33
CA GLU A 33 4.55 8.59 -12.37
C GLU A 33 5.95 8.28 -11.83
N THR A 34 6.10 8.36 -10.50
CA THR A 34 7.34 8.02 -9.79
C THR A 34 7.05 7.03 -8.67
N ILE A 35 8.09 6.31 -8.21
CA ILE A 35 7.98 5.41 -7.07
C ILE A 35 7.52 6.17 -5.82
N ASP A 36 8.09 7.36 -5.56
CA ASP A 36 7.77 8.17 -4.39
C ASP A 36 6.29 8.60 -4.40
N GLU A 37 5.79 9.06 -5.54
CA GLU A 37 4.37 9.41 -5.70
C GLU A 37 3.46 8.21 -5.49
N ALA A 38 3.77 7.07 -6.11
CA ALA A 38 2.98 5.86 -5.95
C ALA A 38 2.95 5.40 -4.48
N LEU A 39 4.08 5.47 -3.79
CA LEU A 39 4.20 5.14 -2.36
C LEU A 39 3.43 6.09 -1.45
N GLU A 40 3.44 7.40 -1.74
CA GLU A 40 2.61 8.36 -0.99
C GLU A 40 1.12 8.08 -1.22
N ASN A 41 0.72 7.83 -2.46
CA ASN A 41 -0.67 7.56 -2.81
C ASN A 41 -1.20 6.26 -2.18
N ILE A 42 -0.41 5.17 -2.16
CA ILE A 42 -0.87 3.92 -1.52
C ILE A 42 -0.93 4.02 0.01
N LYS A 43 -0.12 4.89 0.61
CA LYS A 43 -0.15 5.12 2.06
C LYS A 43 -1.52 5.68 2.49
N GLU A 44 -2.07 6.63 1.72
CA GLU A 44 -3.43 7.15 1.98
C GLU A 44 -4.49 6.05 1.87
N VAL A 45 -4.38 5.18 0.87
CA VAL A 45 -5.31 4.04 0.69
C VAL A 45 -5.18 3.05 1.86
N ILE A 46 -3.96 2.76 2.31
CA ILE A 46 -3.69 1.88 3.44
C ILE A 46 -4.25 2.48 4.74
N ASP A 47 -4.10 3.78 4.97
CA ASP A 47 -4.65 4.44 6.16
C ASP A 47 -6.16 4.25 6.22
N ILE A 48 -6.88 4.37 5.10
CA ILE A 48 -8.31 4.08 5.01
C ILE A 48 -8.60 2.59 5.28
N CYS A 49 -7.82 1.66 4.73
CA CYS A 49 -8.00 0.23 5.00
C CYS A 49 -7.78 -0.12 6.49
N LEU A 50 -6.84 0.54 7.15
CA LEU A 50 -6.53 0.35 8.56
C LEU A 50 -7.61 0.93 9.48
N GLU A 51 -8.32 1.98 9.07
CA GLU A 51 -9.50 2.46 9.82
C GLU A 51 -10.62 1.40 9.86
N GLU A 52 -10.73 0.58 8.81
CA GLU A 52 -11.73 -0.48 8.71
C GLU A 52 -11.25 -1.85 9.26
N THR A 53 -9.95 -2.01 9.51
CA THR A 53 -9.33 -3.29 9.89
C THR A 53 -8.85 -3.25 11.35
N ASN A 54 -9.06 -4.31 12.13
CA ASN A 54 -8.42 -4.40 13.45
C ASN A 54 -6.90 -4.60 13.28
N VAL A 55 -6.14 -3.53 13.51
CA VAL A 55 -4.69 -3.43 13.32
C VAL A 55 -3.91 -4.51 14.11
N GLU A 56 -4.48 -5.02 15.20
CA GLU A 56 -3.91 -6.07 16.04
C GLU A 56 -3.71 -7.41 15.30
N GLU A 57 -4.43 -7.66 14.20
CA GLU A 57 -4.35 -8.91 13.43
C GLU A 57 -3.20 -8.93 12.39
N LEU A 58 -2.59 -7.78 12.09
CA LEU A 58 -1.59 -7.64 11.02
C LEU A 58 -0.14 -7.81 11.49
N ASN A 59 0.12 -7.80 12.79
CA ASN A 59 1.42 -8.11 13.38
C ASN A 59 1.49 -9.61 13.71
N ILE A 60 1.58 -10.45 12.68
CA ILE A 60 1.94 -11.87 12.88
C ILE A 60 3.48 -11.93 12.95
N GLU A 61 4.01 -12.07 14.16
CA GLU A 61 5.40 -12.50 14.41
C GLU A 61 5.67 -13.90 13.87
#